data_AF-L8Y4H0-F1
#
_entry.id   AF-L8Y4H0-F1
#
_cell.length_a   1.000
_cell.length_b   1.000
_cell.length_c   1.000
_cell.angle_alpha   90.00
_cell.angle_beta   90.00
_cell.angle_gamma   90.00
#
_symmetry.space_group_name_H-M   'P 1'
#
loop_
_entity.id
_entity.type
_entity.pdbx_description
1 polymer ?
#
loop_
_entity_poly.entity_id
_entity_poly.type
_entity_poly.pdbx_seq_one_letter_code
_entity_poly.pdbx_strand_id
1 'polypeptide(L)'
;MQKCRFKNLKQLGKYYIAASYVKYLESAGARVVPVRLDLKRSEYEKLFKSINGILFPGGGVNIMHSDYAHVAKIFYNLAIQHFRKCLLRRITVEPLTANFHKWSLSVTNFTENEKLKTFLNVLTTNTDGKTEFISTVEARKNNHHFESKAEEKEALIYQFHPVYTGNISSFQQCYIFD
;
A
#
# COMPACT_ATOMS: atom_id res chain seq x y z
N MET A 1 7.39 0.93 1.49
CA MET A 1 8.27 1.17 0.31
C MET A 1 8.70 -0.17 -0.32
N GLN A 2 9.45 -0.18 -1.42
CA GLN A 2 10.03 -1.39 -2.04
C GLN A 2 11.55 -1.28 -2.18
N LYS A 3 12.26 -2.41 -2.28
CA LYS A 3 13.71 -2.45 -2.52
C LYS A 3 14.06 -2.13 -3.98
N CYS A 4 15.06 -1.28 -4.22
CA CYS A 4 15.56 -0.98 -5.56
C CYS A 4 16.17 -2.25 -6.18
N ARG A 5 15.63 -2.73 -7.31
CA ARG A 5 16.13 -3.93 -8.02
C ARG A 5 16.96 -3.60 -9.25
N PHE A 6 16.56 -2.60 -10.04
CA PHE A 6 17.25 -2.15 -11.25
C PHE A 6 18.58 -1.45 -10.92
N LYS A 7 19.63 -1.66 -11.74
CA LYS A 7 20.98 -1.09 -11.48
C LYS A 7 20.95 0.43 -11.29
N ASN A 8 20.27 1.15 -12.17
CA ASN A 8 20.22 2.62 -12.15
C ASN A 8 19.50 3.15 -10.91
N LEU A 9 18.38 2.54 -10.50
CA LEU A 9 17.67 2.91 -9.27
C LEU A 9 18.46 2.57 -7.99
N LYS A 10 19.25 1.49 -7.99
CA LYS A 10 20.12 1.13 -6.86
C LYS A 10 21.26 2.13 -6.62
N GLN A 11 21.67 2.88 -7.63
CA GLN A 11 22.69 3.93 -7.48
C GLN A 11 22.15 5.16 -6.74
N LEU A 12 20.82 5.35 -6.74
CA LEU A 12 20.17 6.46 -6.05
C LEU A 12 19.84 6.15 -4.58
N GLY A 13 19.71 4.87 -4.23
CA GLY A 13 19.45 4.42 -2.85
C GLY A 13 18.89 2.99 -2.77
N LYS A 14 18.70 2.51 -1.53
CA LYS A 14 18.33 1.11 -1.22
C LYS A 14 16.86 0.76 -1.48
N TYR A 15 15.96 1.71 -1.27
CA TYR A 15 14.51 1.57 -1.38
C TYR A 15 13.87 2.73 -2.15
N TYR A 16 12.65 2.52 -2.64
CA TYR A 16 11.87 3.55 -3.34
C TYR A 16 10.36 3.48 -3.07
N ILE A 17 9.68 4.60 -3.32
CA ILE A 17 8.23 4.70 -3.48
C ILE A 17 7.97 5.49 -4.77
N ALA A 18 7.24 4.91 -5.73
CA ALA A 18 6.82 5.66 -6.92
C ALA A 18 5.88 6.80 -6.53
N ALA A 19 6.15 8.03 -7.00
CA ALA A 19 5.42 9.22 -6.58
C ALA A 19 3.94 9.20 -7.00
N SER A 20 3.55 8.35 -7.95
CA SER A 20 2.15 8.11 -8.34
C SER A 20 1.30 7.62 -7.16
N TYR A 21 1.82 6.76 -6.28
CA TYR A 21 1.08 6.29 -5.10
C TYR A 21 0.89 7.39 -4.06
N VAL A 22 1.86 8.30 -3.93
CA VAL A 22 1.76 9.45 -3.02
C VAL A 22 0.69 10.41 -3.55
N LYS A 23 0.81 10.85 -4.80
CA LYS A 23 -0.16 11.74 -5.48
C LYS A 23 -1.58 11.16 -5.49
N TYR A 24 -1.73 9.85 -5.64
CA TYR A 24 -3.03 9.17 -5.55
C TYR A 24 -3.69 9.36 -4.17
N LEU A 25 -2.97 9.07 -3.08
CA LEU A 25 -3.49 9.25 -1.73
C LEU A 25 -3.77 10.73 -1.40
N GLU A 26 -2.90 11.63 -1.83
CA GLU A 26 -3.08 13.08 -1.62
C GLU A 26 -4.27 13.65 -2.40
N SER A 27 -4.52 13.15 -3.62
CA SER A 27 -5.71 13.53 -4.39
C SER A 27 -7.03 13.13 -3.73
N ALA A 28 -7.00 12.14 -2.84
CA ALA A 28 -8.12 11.72 -2.00
C ALA A 28 -8.17 12.46 -0.63
N GLY A 29 -7.33 13.48 -0.42
CA GLY A 29 -7.26 14.28 0.80
C GLY A 29 -6.49 13.63 1.96
N ALA A 30 -5.77 12.52 1.73
CA ALA A 30 -4.93 11.89 2.74
C ALA A 30 -3.51 12.48 2.74
N ARG A 31 -2.86 12.48 3.91
CA ARG A 31 -1.41 12.77 4.04
C ARG A 31 -0.66 11.44 4.13
N VAL A 32 0.57 11.39 3.59
CA VAL A 32 1.30 10.14 3.38
C VAL A 32 2.53 10.03 4.29
N VAL A 33 2.76 8.84 4.85
CA VAL A 33 3.93 8.49 5.66
C VAL A 33 4.69 7.32 4.98
N PRO A 34 5.98 7.46 4.65
CA PRO A 34 6.76 6.39 4.03
C PRO A 34 7.14 5.30 5.05
N VAL A 35 6.42 4.18 5.05
CA VAL A 35 6.75 3.02 5.89
C VAL A 35 8.06 2.36 5.41
N ARG A 36 9.13 2.52 6.22
CA ARG A 36 10.44 1.85 6.08
C ARG A 36 10.33 0.33 6.23
N LEU A 37 11.34 -0.41 5.76
CA LEU A 37 11.36 -1.88 5.78
C LEU A 37 12.32 -2.49 6.83
N ASP A 38 13.07 -1.67 7.54
CA ASP A 38 14.14 -2.04 8.47
C ASP A 38 13.93 -1.57 9.92
N LEU A 39 12.71 -1.14 10.27
CA LEU A 39 12.35 -0.80 11.65
C LEU A 39 12.18 -2.05 12.53
N LYS A 40 12.26 -1.86 13.85
CA LYS A 40 11.92 -2.88 14.85
C LYS A 40 10.40 -3.06 14.94
N ARG A 41 9.99 -4.22 15.44
CA ARG A 41 8.56 -4.57 15.60
C ARG A 41 7.78 -3.55 16.46
N SER A 42 8.37 -3.07 17.56
CA SER A 42 7.76 -2.05 18.43
C SER A 42 7.51 -0.72 17.70
N GLU A 43 8.37 -0.36 16.75
CA GLU A 43 8.24 0.86 15.95
C GLU A 43 7.10 0.71 14.91
N TYR A 44 6.94 -0.47 14.30
CA TYR A 44 5.77 -0.76 13.48
C TYR A 44 4.47 -0.75 14.28
N GLU A 45 4.48 -1.26 15.52
CA GLU A 45 3.32 -1.25 16.42
C GLU A 45 2.96 0.17 16.88
N LYS A 46 3.95 1.05 17.11
CA LYS A 46 3.72 2.48 17.34
C LYS A 46 3.12 3.13 16.08
N LEU A 47 3.79 2.99 14.94
CA LEU A 47 3.40 3.60 13.67
C LEU A 47 1.99 3.17 13.23
N PHE A 48 1.62 1.91 13.43
CA PHE A 48 0.26 1.41 13.15
C PHE A 48 -0.81 2.15 13.96
N LYS A 49 -0.55 2.46 15.23
CA LYS A 49 -1.47 3.23 16.09
C LYS A 49 -1.51 4.72 15.74
N SER A 50 -0.52 5.22 15.00
CA SER A 50 -0.43 6.62 14.57
C SER A 50 -1.07 6.88 13.21
N ILE A 51 -1.04 5.91 12.27
CA ILE A 51 -1.57 6.07 10.91
C ILE A 51 -2.98 5.49 10.75
N ASN A 52 -3.79 6.12 9.89
CA ASN A 52 -5.19 5.72 9.68
C ASN A 52 -5.38 4.60 8.64
N GLY A 53 -4.33 4.17 7.96
CA GLY A 53 -4.40 3.12 6.96
C GLY A 53 -3.02 2.85 6.36
N ILE A 54 -2.89 1.73 5.65
CA ILE A 54 -1.66 1.38 4.94
C ILE A 54 -1.99 0.97 3.51
N LEU A 55 -1.24 1.53 2.55
CA LEU A 55 -1.27 1.14 1.15
C LEU A 55 -0.04 0.27 0.87
N PHE A 56 -0.26 -0.89 0.28
CA PHE A 56 0.77 -1.82 -0.17
C PHE A 56 1.01 -1.63 -1.67
N PRO A 57 2.01 -0.83 -2.11
CA PRO A 57 2.18 -0.46 -3.51
C PRO A 57 2.67 -1.64 -4.36
N GLY A 58 2.06 -1.80 -5.54
CA GLY A 58 2.42 -2.84 -6.50
C GLY A 58 3.86 -2.73 -7.02
N GLY A 59 4.47 -3.86 -7.36
CA GLY A 59 5.82 -3.92 -7.93
C GLY A 59 6.43 -5.32 -7.93
N GLY A 60 7.74 -5.40 -8.13
CA GLY A 60 8.44 -6.63 -8.52
C GLY A 60 9.23 -7.37 -7.43
N VAL A 61 8.78 -7.32 -6.16
CA VAL A 61 9.42 -8.05 -5.03
C VAL A 61 8.73 -9.38 -4.74
N ASN A 62 9.43 -10.33 -4.11
CA ASN A 62 8.87 -11.64 -3.79
C ASN A 62 7.86 -11.52 -2.63
N ILE A 63 6.62 -11.96 -2.84
CA ILE A 63 5.51 -11.83 -1.88
C ILE A 63 5.56 -12.81 -0.69
N MET A 64 6.46 -13.79 -0.72
CA MET A 64 6.69 -14.76 0.36
C MET A 64 8.00 -14.51 1.11
N HIS A 65 9.05 -14.09 0.38
CA HIS A 65 10.43 -13.98 0.86
C HIS A 65 11.01 -12.59 0.54
N SER A 66 10.54 -11.56 1.24
CA SER A 66 11.13 -10.22 1.21
C SER A 66 10.78 -9.40 2.45
N ASP A 67 11.60 -8.39 2.75
CA ASP A 67 11.34 -7.39 3.80
C ASP A 67 9.96 -6.73 3.62
N TYR A 68 9.55 -6.51 2.36
CA TYR A 68 8.22 -6.01 1.99
C TYR A 68 7.10 -6.95 2.45
N ALA A 69 7.21 -8.26 2.15
CA ALA A 69 6.24 -9.26 2.57
C ALA A 69 6.20 -9.41 4.09
N HIS A 70 7.36 -9.35 4.75
CA HIS A 70 7.47 -9.40 6.21
C HIS A 70 6.74 -8.23 6.88
N VAL A 71 7.02 -6.99 6.45
CA VAL A 71 6.37 -5.79 7.01
C VAL A 71 4.89 -5.75 6.67
N ALA A 72 4.49 -6.12 5.44
CA ALA A 72 3.08 -6.24 5.09
C ALA A 72 2.33 -7.23 5.99
N LYS A 73 2.95 -8.37 6.34
CA LYS A 73 2.40 -9.35 7.27
C LYS A 73 2.27 -8.81 8.71
N ILE A 74 3.21 -7.98 9.18
CA ILE A 74 3.09 -7.31 10.49
C ILE A 74 1.86 -6.41 10.51
N PHE A 75 1.76 -5.47 9.57
CA PHE A 75 0.63 -4.53 9.49
C PHE A 75 -0.71 -5.23 9.28
N TYR A 76 -0.75 -6.29 8.46
CA TYR A 76 -1.94 -7.12 8.26
C TYR A 76 -2.41 -7.78 9.57
N ASN A 77 -1.49 -8.37 10.33
CA ASN A 77 -1.82 -8.99 11.63
C ASN A 77 -2.33 -7.96 12.64
N LEU A 78 -1.72 -6.76 12.70
CA LEU A 78 -2.17 -5.67 13.57
C LEU A 78 -3.56 -5.15 13.17
N ALA A 79 -3.83 -5.03 11.87
CA ALA A 79 -5.14 -4.64 11.35
C ALA A 79 -6.25 -5.65 11.69
N ILE A 80 -5.97 -6.95 11.63
CA ILE A 80 -6.91 -8.00 12.07
C ILE A 80 -7.26 -7.84 13.56
N GLN A 81 -6.27 -7.55 14.41
CA GLN A 81 -6.48 -7.45 15.87
C GLN A 81 -7.35 -6.26 16.30
N HIS A 82 -7.47 -5.21 15.48
CA HIS A 82 -8.12 -3.93 15.86
C HIS A 82 -9.44 -3.65 15.10
N PHE A 83 -10.05 -4.67 14.50
CA PHE A 83 -11.10 -4.48 13.49
C PHE A 83 -12.54 -4.25 14.06
N ARG A 84 -13.25 -3.22 13.56
CA ARG A 84 -14.70 -2.96 13.78
C ARG A 84 -15.42 -2.60 12.47
N LYS A 85 -16.77 -2.58 12.44
CA LYS A 85 -17.62 -2.62 11.22
C LYS A 85 -18.18 -1.24 10.76
N CYS A 86 -18.10 -0.92 9.45
CA CYS A 86 -18.92 0.05 8.68
C CYS A 86 -18.60 -0.04 7.16
N LEU A 87 -19.33 0.72 6.31
CA LEU A 87 -19.62 0.45 4.88
C LEU A 87 -19.71 1.74 4.01
N LEU A 88 -19.33 1.73 2.71
CA LEU A 88 -20.14 2.26 1.55
C LEU A 88 -19.44 2.18 0.14
N ARG A 89 -20.18 2.51 -0.94
CA ARG A 89 -19.91 2.26 -2.40
C ARG A 89 -20.44 3.48 -3.23
N ARG A 90 -20.18 3.76 -4.54
CA ARG A 90 -19.83 3.01 -5.78
C ARG A 90 -19.03 3.87 -6.79
N ILE A 91 -18.35 3.24 -7.76
CA ILE A 91 -18.00 3.76 -9.12
C ILE A 91 -18.07 2.55 -10.10
N THR A 92 -18.75 2.61 -11.25
CA THR A 92 -19.07 1.36 -12.02
C THR A 92 -19.17 1.41 -13.57
N VAL A 93 -18.81 2.47 -14.29
CA VAL A 93 -19.24 2.59 -15.72
C VAL A 93 -18.15 2.79 -16.79
N GLU A 94 -16.93 3.22 -16.44
CA GLU A 94 -15.90 3.60 -17.44
C GLU A 94 -14.59 2.80 -17.29
N PRO A 95 -13.86 2.53 -18.39
CA PRO A 95 -12.60 1.78 -18.39
C PRO A 95 -11.40 2.62 -17.90
N LEU A 96 -11.48 3.11 -16.67
CA LEU A 96 -10.51 4.04 -16.07
C LEU A 96 -9.39 3.35 -15.27
N THR A 97 -9.38 2.02 -15.18
CA THR A 97 -8.49 1.26 -14.28
C THR A 97 -7.35 0.58 -15.02
N ALA A 98 -6.12 1.07 -14.82
CA ALA A 98 -4.91 0.50 -15.40
C ALA A 98 -4.51 -0.81 -14.69
N ASN A 99 -4.50 -1.92 -15.44
CA ASN A 99 -4.19 -3.25 -14.91
C ASN A 99 -2.80 -3.73 -15.42
N PHE A 100 -1.81 -3.75 -14.53
CA PHE A 100 -0.43 -4.18 -14.82
C PHE A 100 0.01 -5.31 -13.88
N HIS A 101 -0.68 -6.45 -13.93
CA HIS A 101 -0.41 -7.63 -13.10
C HIS A 101 -0.51 -8.91 -13.93
N LYS A 102 0.05 -10.02 -13.40
CA LYS A 102 0.01 -11.37 -14.00
C LYS A 102 -0.86 -12.35 -13.21
N TRP A 103 -1.34 -11.95 -12.04
CA TRP A 103 -1.98 -12.80 -11.05
C TRP A 103 -3.03 -11.99 -10.30
N SER A 104 -4.21 -12.57 -10.14
CA SER A 104 -5.35 -11.95 -9.46
C SER A 104 -5.92 -12.91 -8.42
N LEU A 105 -6.61 -12.38 -7.41
CA LEU A 105 -7.44 -13.18 -6.50
C LEU A 105 -8.84 -13.32 -7.09
N SER A 106 -9.21 -14.52 -7.53
CA SER A 106 -10.56 -14.79 -8.04
C SER A 106 -11.62 -14.58 -6.96
N VAL A 107 -12.83 -14.20 -7.39
CA VAL A 107 -13.98 -14.06 -6.47
C VAL A 107 -14.26 -15.39 -5.77
N THR A 108 -14.21 -16.51 -6.50
CA THR A 108 -14.37 -17.89 -5.99
C THR A 108 -13.43 -18.17 -4.81
N ASN A 109 -12.11 -18.01 -5.01
CA ASN A 109 -11.10 -18.31 -3.99
C ASN A 109 -11.20 -17.38 -2.77
N PHE A 110 -11.77 -16.17 -2.94
CA PHE A 110 -12.08 -15.29 -1.83
C PHE A 110 -13.33 -15.75 -1.07
N THR A 111 -14.41 -16.12 -1.78
CA THR A 111 -15.67 -16.57 -1.17
C THR A 111 -15.56 -17.91 -0.45
N GLU A 112 -14.62 -18.76 -0.85
CA GLU A 112 -14.29 -20.02 -0.18
C GLU A 112 -13.38 -19.84 1.05
N ASN A 113 -12.80 -18.64 1.24
CA ASN A 113 -11.87 -18.36 2.32
C ASN A 113 -12.50 -17.50 3.41
N GLU A 114 -13.01 -18.15 4.46
CA GLU A 114 -13.69 -17.49 5.59
C GLU A 114 -12.85 -16.39 6.28
N LYS A 115 -11.52 -16.51 6.27
CA LYS A 115 -10.63 -15.48 6.85
C LYS A 115 -10.68 -14.20 6.02
N LEU A 116 -10.68 -14.33 4.69
CA LEU A 116 -10.75 -13.17 3.77
C LEU A 116 -12.14 -12.53 3.78
N LYS A 117 -13.21 -13.34 3.69
CA LYS A 117 -14.61 -12.89 3.81
C LYS A 117 -14.91 -12.10 5.07
N THR A 118 -14.35 -12.51 6.20
CA THR A 118 -14.61 -11.86 7.49
C THR A 118 -13.87 -10.53 7.62
N PHE A 119 -12.69 -10.41 6.99
CA PHE A 119 -11.76 -9.30 7.18
C PHE A 119 -11.85 -8.19 6.11
N LEU A 120 -12.10 -8.51 4.84
CA LEU A 120 -12.08 -7.54 3.75
C LEU A 120 -13.48 -7.26 3.21
N ASN A 121 -13.80 -5.98 3.00
CA ASN A 121 -14.99 -5.61 2.23
C ASN A 121 -14.59 -5.48 0.75
N VAL A 122 -15.16 -6.33 -0.12
CA VAL A 122 -14.96 -6.21 -1.58
C VAL A 122 -15.72 -4.99 -2.09
N LEU A 123 -14.99 -4.01 -2.62
CA LEU A 123 -15.57 -2.79 -3.17
C LEU A 123 -15.85 -2.93 -4.66
N THR A 124 -14.88 -3.44 -5.43
CA THR A 124 -15.01 -3.69 -6.87
C THR A 124 -14.36 -5.01 -7.26
N THR A 125 -14.92 -5.61 -8.30
CA THR A 125 -14.36 -6.72 -9.06
C THR A 125 -14.09 -6.27 -10.50
N ASN A 126 -13.22 -7.00 -11.19
CA ASN A 126 -12.96 -6.88 -12.61
C ASN A 126 -12.95 -8.31 -13.21
N THR A 127 -13.00 -8.40 -14.54
CA THR A 127 -12.85 -9.67 -15.26
C THR A 127 -11.74 -9.54 -16.30
N ASP A 128 -10.97 -10.61 -16.51
CA ASP A 128 -10.02 -10.76 -17.62
C ASP A 128 -10.66 -11.42 -18.86
N GLY A 129 -11.98 -11.61 -18.84
CA GLY A 129 -12.75 -12.34 -19.85
C GLY A 129 -12.91 -13.84 -19.57
N LYS A 130 -12.22 -14.38 -18.56
CA LYS A 130 -12.32 -15.80 -18.13
C LYS A 130 -12.60 -15.94 -16.63
N THR A 131 -12.00 -15.09 -15.81
CA THR A 131 -12.06 -15.14 -14.34
C THR A 131 -12.50 -13.78 -13.81
N GLU A 132 -13.55 -13.75 -12.99
CA GLU A 132 -13.86 -12.58 -12.17
C GLU A 132 -12.90 -12.55 -10.96
N PHE A 133 -12.27 -11.41 -10.74
CA PHE A 133 -11.28 -11.19 -9.69
C PHE A 133 -11.53 -9.90 -8.92
N ILE A 134 -11.07 -9.86 -7.68
CA ILE A 134 -11.21 -8.69 -6.80
C ILE A 134 -10.19 -7.63 -7.21
N SER A 135 -10.66 -6.41 -7.47
CA SER A 135 -9.82 -5.29 -7.91
C SER A 135 -9.63 -4.20 -6.85
N THR A 136 -10.62 -3.97 -5.98
CA THR A 136 -10.45 -3.10 -4.81
C THR A 136 -11.15 -3.65 -3.56
N VAL A 137 -10.51 -3.42 -2.41
CA VAL A 137 -11.01 -3.74 -1.06
C VAL A 137 -10.71 -2.59 -0.11
N GLU A 138 -11.53 -2.40 0.92
CA GLU A 138 -11.27 -1.43 1.99
C GLU A 138 -11.06 -2.10 3.36
N ALA A 139 -10.23 -1.46 4.18
CA ALA A 139 -10.24 -1.56 5.63
C ALA A 139 -10.86 -0.28 6.22
N ARG A 140 -11.49 -0.39 7.39
CA ARG A 140 -12.47 0.59 7.86
C ARG A 140 -11.86 1.73 8.70
N LYS A 141 -12.64 2.81 8.82
CA LYS A 141 -12.33 4.03 9.58
C LYS A 141 -11.87 3.73 11.02
N ASN A 142 -10.89 4.51 11.49
CA ASN A 142 -10.32 4.48 12.84
C ASN A 142 -9.97 5.91 13.29
N ASN A 143 -9.65 6.07 14.58
CA ASN A 143 -9.30 7.36 15.21
C ASN A 143 -7.80 7.44 15.56
N HIS A 144 -6.95 6.73 14.80
CA HIS A 144 -5.50 6.74 15.01
C HIS A 144 -4.90 8.13 14.78
N HIS A 145 -3.86 8.47 15.55
CA HIS A 145 -3.13 9.74 15.45
C HIS A 145 -1.75 9.62 16.08
N PHE A 146 -0.80 10.44 15.62
CA PHE A 146 0.51 10.57 16.25
C PHE A 146 0.42 11.18 17.64
N GLU A 147 1.36 10.85 18.52
CA GLU A 147 1.39 11.34 19.91
C GLU A 147 1.61 12.87 19.97
N SER A 148 2.26 13.44 18.95
CA SER A 148 2.44 14.88 18.82
C SER A 148 2.46 15.35 17.36
N LYS A 149 2.12 16.62 17.14
CA LYS A 149 2.25 17.29 15.83
C LYS A 149 3.69 17.35 15.31
N ALA A 150 4.68 17.32 16.21
CA ALA A 150 6.09 17.30 15.84
C ALA A 150 6.47 15.94 15.24
N GLU A 151 6.14 14.85 15.93
CA GLU A 151 6.36 13.49 15.43
C GLU A 151 5.61 13.24 14.11
N GLU A 152 4.37 13.72 14.01
CA GLU A 152 3.61 13.70 12.76
C GLU A 152 4.35 14.41 11.62
N LYS A 153 4.81 15.65 11.85
CA LYS A 153 5.50 16.45 10.83
C LYS A 153 6.76 15.77 10.32
N GLU A 154 7.57 15.17 11.19
CA GLU A 154 8.81 14.50 10.82
C GLU A 154 8.56 13.13 10.13
N ALA A 155 7.44 12.47 10.43
CA ALA A 155 7.04 11.22 9.77
C ALA A 155 6.45 11.42 8.35
N LEU A 156 6.00 12.63 7.99
CA LEU A 156 5.34 12.88 6.71
C LEU A 156 6.29 12.83 5.50
N ILE A 157 5.74 12.41 4.35
CA ILE A 157 6.45 12.36 3.06
C ILE A 157 7.04 13.73 2.64
N TYR A 158 6.55 14.83 3.22
CA TYR A 158 7.00 16.20 2.97
C TYR A 158 8.45 16.48 3.40
N GLN A 159 9.06 15.64 4.24
CA GLN A 159 10.50 15.73 4.53
C GLN A 159 11.39 15.15 3.41
N PHE A 160 10.79 14.51 2.41
CA PHE A 160 11.50 13.79 1.34
C PHE A 160 11.23 14.43 -0.02
N HIS A 161 12.24 14.42 -0.89
CA HIS A 161 12.16 14.99 -2.23
C HIS A 161 12.18 13.87 -3.29
N PRO A 162 11.24 13.83 -4.25
CA PRO A 162 11.22 12.82 -5.28
C PRO A 162 12.22 13.15 -6.40
N VAL A 163 12.95 12.14 -6.86
CA VAL A 163 13.90 12.22 -7.97
C VAL A 163 13.17 11.92 -9.29
N TYR A 164 13.53 12.61 -10.38
CA TYR A 164 13.06 12.25 -11.72
C TYR A 164 13.66 10.90 -12.17
N THR A 165 12.81 9.96 -12.57
CA THR A 165 13.22 8.60 -12.94
C THR A 165 12.60 8.10 -14.25
N GLY A 166 11.93 8.98 -15.01
CA GLY A 166 11.19 8.62 -16.22
C GLY A 166 12.06 8.12 -17.39
N ASN A 167 13.36 8.44 -17.38
CA ASN A 167 14.35 7.95 -18.34
C ASN A 167 15.03 6.62 -17.94
N ILE A 168 14.86 6.16 -16.70
CA ILE A 168 15.53 4.96 -16.14
C ILE A 168 14.57 3.94 -15.52
N SER A 169 13.27 4.22 -15.55
CA SER A 169 12.22 3.38 -14.96
C SER A 169 10.85 3.67 -15.59
N SER A 170 9.86 2.81 -15.32
CA SER A 170 8.46 3.04 -15.72
C SER A 170 7.73 4.15 -14.94
N PHE A 171 8.41 4.83 -14.01
CA PHE A 171 7.84 5.89 -13.18
C PHE A 171 8.51 7.23 -13.48
N GLN A 172 7.72 8.28 -13.74
CA GLN A 172 8.24 9.63 -13.96
C GLN A 172 9.05 10.16 -12.77
N GLN A 173 8.62 9.85 -11.54
CA GLN A 173 9.28 10.28 -10.32
C GLN A 173 9.21 9.18 -9.24
N CYS A 174 10.28 9.04 -8.48
CA CYS A 174 10.36 8.15 -7.31
C CYS A 174 10.95 8.89 -6.11
N TYR A 175 10.35 8.73 -4.93
CA TYR A 175 11.02 8.99 -3.67
C TYR A 175 12.02 7.86 -3.41
N ILE A 176 13.24 8.20 -3.03
CA ILE A 176 14.34 7.26 -2.81
C ILE A 176 14.77 7.33 -1.33
N PHE A 177 15.14 6.18 -0.75
CA PHE A 177 15.50 6.03 0.66
C PHE A 177 16.63 5.02 0.81
N ASP A 178 17.51 5.19 1.79
CA ASP A 178 18.57 4.23 2.17
C ASP A 178 18.15 3.33 3.34
#